data_AF-A0A451ANJ2-F1
#
_entry.id   AF-A0A451ANJ2-F1
#
_cell.length_a   1.000
_cell.length_b   1.000
_cell.length_c   1.000
_cell.angle_alpha   90.00
_cell.angle_beta   90.00
_cell.angle_gamma   90.00
#
_symmetry.space_group_name_H-M   'P 1'
#
loop_
_entity.id
_entity.type
_entity.pdbx_description
1 polymer ?
#
loop_
_entity_poly.entity_id
_entity_poly.type
_entity_poly.pdbx_seq_one_letter_code
_entity_poly.pdbx_strand_id
1 'polypeptide(L)' 'ELYRKKTGKKATPSYGIVDSQSAKTASYSEERGFDGGKKTKGRKRHIVVDSLGNLI' A
#
# COMPACT_ATOMS: atom_id res chain seq x y z
N GLU A 1 3.68 -11.50 10.95
CA GLU A 1 4.81 -12.30 11.48
C GLU A 1 4.93 -13.72 10.91
N LEU A 2 3.90 -14.57 11.06
CA LEU A 2 3.98 -16.00 10.67
C LEU A 2 4.34 -16.20 9.18
N TYR A 3 3.75 -15.40 8.29
CA TYR A 3 4.06 -15.40 6.86
C TYR A 3 5.54 -15.08 6.61
N ARG A 4 6.08 -14.05 7.27
CA ARG A 4 7.49 -13.65 7.14
C ARG A 4 8.42 -14.79 7.54
N LYS A 5 8.18 -15.43 8.67
CA LYS A 5 8.95 -16.60 9.12
C LYS A 5 8.89 -17.75 8.10
N LYS A 6 7.69 -18.05 7.56
CA LYS A 6 7.52 -19.07 6.51
C LYS A 6 8.30 -18.76 5.23
N THR A 7 8.48 -17.49 4.89
CA THR A 7 9.29 -17.04 3.74
C THR A 7 10.79 -16.87 4.07
N GLY A 8 11.27 -17.35 5.22
CA GLY A 8 12.67 -17.26 5.63
C GLY A 8 13.11 -15.86 6.08
N LYS A 9 12.17 -14.94 6.33
CA LYS A 9 12.47 -13.59 6.85
C LYS A 9 12.27 -13.51 8.36
N LYS A 10 12.96 -12.55 9.00
CA LYS A 10 12.73 -12.21 10.41
C LYS A 10 11.29 -11.74 10.65
N ALA A 11 10.78 -12.06 11.84
CA ALA A 11 9.48 -11.65 12.35
C ALA A 11 9.23 -10.15 12.14
N THR A 12 10.18 -9.36 12.61
CA THR A 12 10.20 -7.90 12.49
C THR A 12 10.91 -7.50 11.19
N PRO A 13 10.31 -6.63 10.37
CA PRO A 13 10.98 -6.06 9.20
C PRO A 13 12.13 -5.15 9.61
N SER A 14 13.18 -5.10 8.79
CA SER A 14 14.37 -4.27 9.03
C SER A 14 14.25 -2.84 8.48
N TYR A 15 13.37 -2.64 7.50
CA TYR A 15 13.09 -1.35 6.88
C TYR A 15 11.67 -1.35 6.30
N GLY A 16 11.11 -0.15 6.13
CA GLY A 16 9.84 0.09 5.43
C GLY A 16 10.07 0.81 4.11
N ILE A 17 9.20 0.54 3.14
CA ILE A 17 9.18 1.17 1.82
C ILE A 17 7.91 2.02 1.76
N VAL A 18 8.06 3.31 1.50
CA VAL A 18 6.94 4.25 1.37
C VAL A 18 6.60 4.42 -0.10
N ASP A 19 5.34 4.22 -0.46
CA ASP A 19 4.85 4.47 -1.81
C ASP A 19 3.44 5.10 -1.80
N SER A 20 3.09 5.73 -2.92
CA SER A 20 1.75 6.25 -3.15
C SER A 20 0.89 5.27 -3.97
N GLN A 21 -0.22 4.86 -3.38
CA GLN A 21 -1.20 3.99 -4.00
C GLN A 21 -2.47 4.77 -4.35
N SER A 22 -3.03 4.54 -5.54
CA SER A 22 -4.33 5.07 -5.94
C SER A 22 -5.36 3.97 -5.75
N ALA A 23 -6.27 4.14 -4.80
CA ALA A 23 -7.28 3.15 -4.43
C ALA A 23 -8.68 3.60 -4.91
N LYS A 24 -9.43 2.69 -5.55
CA LYS A 24 -10.82 2.95 -5.96
C LYS A 24 -11.69 3.19 -4.71
N THR A 25 -12.60 4.15 -4.80
CA THR A 25 -13.52 4.50 -3.72
C THR A 25 -14.96 4.13 -4.12
N ALA A 26 -15.75 3.65 -3.16
CA ALA A 26 -17.11 3.17 -3.40
C ALA A 26 -18.16 4.30 -3.47
N SER A 27 -17.98 5.37 -2.69
CA SER A 27 -18.91 6.50 -2.60
C SER A 27 -18.32 7.81 -3.14
N TYR A 28 -19.19 8.79 -3.36
CA TYR A 28 -18.77 10.17 -3.60
C TYR A 28 -18.17 10.72 -2.30
N SER A 29 -16.91 11.10 -2.34
CA SER A 29 -16.16 11.74 -1.27
C SER A 29 -15.51 12.98 -1.85
N GLU A 30 -15.39 14.04 -1.07
CA GLU A 30 -14.78 15.32 -1.50
C GLU A 30 -13.30 15.13 -1.89
N GLU A 31 -12.59 14.21 -1.22
CA GLU A 31 -11.18 13.93 -1.47
C GLU A 31 -10.97 12.71 -2.38
N ARG A 32 -11.39 12.82 -3.65
CA ARG A 32 -11.10 11.84 -4.70
C ARG A 32 -10.75 12.52 -6.03
N GLY A 33 -9.89 11.90 -6.82
CA GLY A 33 -9.44 12.41 -8.10
C GLY A 33 -9.27 11.30 -9.15
N PHE A 34 -8.73 11.67 -10.31
CA PHE A 34 -8.33 10.72 -11.33
C PHE A 34 -6.80 10.69 -11.42
N ASP A 35 -6.24 9.51 -11.22
CA ASP A 35 -4.82 9.26 -11.48
C ASP A 35 -4.66 8.94 -12.97
N GLY A 36 -4.09 9.88 -13.72
CA GLY A 36 -3.85 9.71 -15.16
C GLY A 36 -2.81 8.64 -15.49
N GLY A 37 -1.83 8.41 -14.60
CA GLY A 37 -0.82 7.37 -14.78
C GLY A 37 -1.40 5.96 -14.63
N LYS A 38 -2.31 5.78 -13.66
CA LYS A 38 -2.99 4.49 -13.39
C LYS A 38 -4.36 4.38 -14.07
N LYS A 39 -4.78 5.42 -14.80
CA LYS A 39 -6.10 5.58 -15.43
C LYS A 39 -7.25 5.17 -14.50
N THR A 40 -7.18 5.56 -13.23
CA THR A 40 -8.11 5.11 -12.19
C THR A 40 -8.67 6.28 -11.40
N LYS A 41 -10.01 6.31 -11.23
CA LYS A 41 -10.68 7.19 -10.28
C LYS A 41 -10.53 6.64 -8.87
N GLY A 42 -10.14 7.46 -7.93
CA GLY A 42 -9.91 7.01 -6.57
C GLY A 42 -9.27 8.06 -5.68
N ARG A 43 -8.79 7.60 -4.52
CA ARG A 43 -8.02 8.39 -3.57
C ARG A 43 -6.55 7.98 -3.63
N LYS A 44 -5.66 8.96 -3.71
CA LYS A 44 -4.23 8.74 -3.49
C LYS A 44 -3.99 8.58 -1.99
N ARG A 45 -3.32 7.50 -1.60
CA ARG A 45 -2.89 7.23 -0.22
C ARG A 45 -1.41 6.93 -0.19
N HIS A 46 -0.73 7.31 0.89
CA HIS A 46 0.63 6.86 1.15
C HIS A 46 0.55 5.62 2.05
N ILE A 47 1.28 4.57 1.70
CA ILE A 47 1.37 3.35 2.51
C ILE A 47 2.83 3.01 2.77
N VAL A 48 3.07 2.32 3.88
CA VAL A 48 4.38 1.77 4.22
C VAL A 48 4.27 0.26 4.18
N VAL A 49 5.15 -0.38 3.42
CA VAL A 49 5.21 -1.84 3.31
C VAL A 49 6.61 -2.37 3.60
N ASP A 50 6.69 -3.62 4.01
CA ASP A 50 7.96 -4.33 4.13
C ASP A 50 8.44 -4.88 2.77
N SER A 51 9.61 -5.52 2.79
CA SER A 51 10.22 -6.15 1.60
C SER A 51 9.46 -7.34 1.02
N LEU A 52 8.42 -7.82 1.68
CA LEU A 52 7.50 -8.83 1.17
C LEU A 52 6.15 -8.23 0.76
N GLY A 53 5.98 -6.91 0.85
CA GLY A 53 4.75 -6.20 0.53
C GLY A 53 3.69 -6.23 1.63
N ASN A 54 4.01 -6.67 2.85
CA ASN A 54 3.07 -6.57 3.97
C ASN A 54 3.02 -5.13 4.48
N LEU A 55 1.84 -4.65 4.87
CA LEU A 55 1.71 -3.37 5.58
C LEU A 55 2.47 -3.42 6.91
N ILE A 56 3.22 -2.34 7.19
CA ILE A 56 3.92 -2.11 8.46
C ILE A 56 3.15 -1.07 9.26
#